data_AF-A0A093X715-F1
#
_entry.id   AF-A0A093X715-F1
#
_cell.length_a   1.000
_cell.length_b   1.000
_cell.length_c   1.000
_cell.angle_alpha   90.00
_cell.angle_beta   90.00
_cell.angle_gamma   90.00
#
_symmetry.space_group_name_H-M   'P 1'
#
loop_
_entity.id
_entity.type
_entity.pdbx_description
1 polymer ?
#
loop_
_entity_poly.entity_id
_entity_poly.type
_entity_poly.pdbx_seq_one_letter_code
_entity_poly.pdbx_strand_id
1 'polypeptide(L)'
;MANCERVNIQADYKEFPVIQSAAFGILHRALPAAQGEISVNVLLEKKDAQLPEELCSLLLDAPQMENFPDDILSLFPPPIRTYLLSWHLIFDAFSAASHKVRNDYTTQLKAENLIAPLLNLLFDVLGHSAGKPLNLDRARLKSDAIRAYDMDVAAAEPDEYNMQWLMVHLYYLCLKFTPGLVKSWYLECKSKQTRLAVESWTEKSFSPLVIVDTLDDVEIWAASLEEPPEDEKELIIKVSKKSREVYAGYEVDEMTMQIAIRFPPIYPLESIKVDGVNRVAVSEKKWQSWLMIIQGVITFSNGSITDGLLAFRRNVTGALKGQTECAICYSIVSSDKKMPDKRCGTCKHLFHSSCLFKWFASSNQSTCPLCRNPFNYGTDIEKRARRR
;
A
#
# COMPACT_ATOMS: atom_id res chain seq x y z
N MET A 1 42.87 15.25 51.72
CA MET A 1 41.66 14.59 52.22
C MET A 1 40.89 14.05 51.04
N ALA A 2 41.09 12.75 50.79
CA ALA A 2 40.27 11.94 49.90
C ALA A 2 39.00 11.49 50.64
N ASN A 3 38.05 10.92 49.88
CA ASN A 3 36.79 10.28 50.29
C ASN A 3 35.64 11.23 50.69
N CYS A 4 34.38 11.01 50.31
CA CYS A 4 33.75 9.94 49.54
C CYS A 4 32.27 10.33 49.36
N GLU A 5 31.86 10.75 48.16
CA GLU A 5 30.48 10.59 47.70
C GLU A 5 30.50 10.22 46.21
N ARG A 6 31.08 9.03 45.93
CA ARG A 6 30.59 8.22 44.81
C ARG A 6 29.25 7.66 45.28
N VAL A 7 28.19 8.45 45.13
CA VAL A 7 26.83 7.91 45.13
C VAL A 7 26.81 6.85 44.03
N ASN A 8 26.33 5.68 44.42
CA ASN A 8 26.40 4.44 43.69
C ASN A 8 25.45 4.49 42.47
N ILE A 9 25.83 5.23 41.42
CA ILE A 9 25.06 5.38 40.16
C ILE A 9 24.94 4.03 39.41
N GLN A 10 25.72 3.01 39.77
CA GLN A 10 25.61 1.67 39.17
C GLN A 10 24.47 0.81 39.72
N ALA A 11 23.85 1.17 40.85
CA ALA A 11 22.76 0.39 41.42
C ALA A 11 21.39 0.66 40.74
N ASP A 12 21.21 1.84 40.15
CA ASP A 12 19.91 2.28 39.62
C ASP A 12 19.59 1.69 38.23
N TYR A 13 20.60 1.42 37.40
CA TYR A 13 20.40 0.96 36.01
C TYR A 13 19.79 -0.43 35.85
N LYS A 14 19.76 -1.26 36.90
CA LYS A 14 19.23 -2.63 36.80
C LYS A 14 17.70 -2.70 36.80
N GLU A 15 17.02 -1.72 37.38
CA GLU A 15 15.55 -1.72 37.46
C GLU A 15 14.89 -1.10 36.22
N PHE A 16 15.59 -0.20 35.51
CA PHE A 16 15.05 0.47 34.32
C PHE A 16 14.57 -0.50 33.23
N PRO A 17 15.32 -1.54 32.82
CA PRO A 17 14.84 -2.48 31.81
C PRO A 17 13.59 -3.24 32.24
N VAL A 18 13.46 -3.57 33.53
CA VAL A 18 12.30 -4.27 34.09
C VAL A 18 11.07 -3.37 34.04
N ILE A 19 11.20 -2.11 34.47
CA ILE A 19 10.13 -1.11 34.45
C ILE A 19 9.70 -0.82 33.00
N GLN A 20 10.65 -0.60 32.09
CA GLN A 20 10.38 -0.40 30.66
C GLN A 20 9.64 -1.58 30.06
N SER A 21 10.04 -2.81 30.42
CA SER A 21 9.39 -4.02 29.91
C SER A 21 7.97 -4.16 30.45
N ALA A 22 7.74 -3.92 31.74
CA ALA A 22 6.41 -3.94 32.32
C ALA A 22 5.48 -2.87 31.68
N ALA A 23 5.97 -1.64 31.51
CA ALA A 23 5.23 -0.56 30.88
C ALA A 23 4.89 -0.89 29.42
N PHE A 24 5.89 -1.34 28.64
CA PHE A 24 5.69 -1.77 27.26
C PHE A 24 4.67 -2.92 27.18
N GLY A 25 4.82 -3.97 27.99
CA GLY A 25 3.92 -5.12 27.97
C GLY A 25 2.47 -4.79 28.34
N ILE A 26 2.23 -3.81 29.20
CA ILE A 26 0.87 -3.32 29.48
C ILE A 26 0.32 -2.58 28.25
N LEU A 27 1.08 -1.63 27.71
CA LEU A 27 0.65 -0.79 26.59
C LEU A 27 0.47 -1.61 25.30
N HIS A 28 1.42 -2.46 24.94
CA HIS A 28 1.40 -3.35 23.77
C HIS A 28 0.12 -4.21 23.72
N ARG A 29 -0.38 -4.66 24.89
CA ARG A 29 -1.63 -5.44 24.98
C ARG A 29 -2.90 -4.59 25.00
N ALA A 30 -2.86 -3.41 25.61
CA ALA A 30 -4.04 -2.56 25.78
C ALA A 30 -4.33 -1.67 24.56
N LEU A 31 -3.28 -1.22 23.86
CA LEU A 31 -3.36 -0.25 22.78
C LEU A 31 -4.21 -0.73 21.59
N PRO A 32 -4.13 -1.99 21.12
CA PRO A 32 -4.96 -2.45 20.00
C PRO A 32 -6.48 -2.33 20.24
N ALA A 33 -6.92 -2.60 21.48
CA ALA A 33 -8.33 -2.48 21.84
C ALA A 33 -8.79 -1.01 21.86
N ALA A 34 -7.99 -0.12 22.46
CA ALA A 34 -8.27 1.32 22.46
C ALA A 34 -8.30 1.89 21.02
N GLN A 35 -7.43 1.37 20.14
CA GLN A 35 -7.34 1.80 18.75
C GLN A 35 -8.57 1.43 17.91
N GLY A 36 -9.20 0.29 18.23
CA GLY A 36 -10.46 -0.12 17.62
C GLY A 36 -11.57 0.91 17.87
N GLU A 37 -11.68 1.41 19.10
CA GLU A 37 -12.65 2.43 19.48
C GLU A 37 -12.40 3.77 18.76
N ILE A 38 -11.14 4.20 18.65
CA ILE A 38 -10.75 5.40 17.90
C ILE A 38 -11.19 5.29 16.43
N SER A 39 -11.01 4.13 15.81
CA SER A 39 -11.40 3.92 14.41
C SER A 39 -12.91 4.07 14.20
N VAL A 40 -13.74 3.62 15.16
CA VAL A 40 -15.19 3.82 15.13
C VAL A 40 -15.55 5.28 15.34
N ASN A 41 -14.95 5.93 16.34
CA ASN A 41 -15.24 7.33 16.67
C ASN A 41 -14.87 8.28 15.52
N VAL A 42 -13.76 8.06 14.84
CA VAL A 42 -13.36 8.85 13.65
C VAL A 42 -14.39 8.77 12.53
N LEU A 43 -14.97 7.59 12.29
CA LEU A 43 -16.03 7.42 11.28
C LEU A 43 -17.32 8.16 11.66
N LEU A 44 -17.65 8.22 12.95
CA LEU A 44 -18.86 8.87 13.46
C LEU A 44 -18.70 10.40 13.54
N GLU A 45 -17.60 10.87 14.11
CA GLU A 45 -17.36 12.29 14.40
C GLU A 45 -16.75 13.06 13.22
N LYS A 46 -16.22 12.35 12.21
CA LYS A 46 -15.52 12.93 11.05
C LYS A 46 -14.34 13.84 11.43
N LYS A 47 -13.70 13.58 12.58
CA LYS A 47 -12.45 14.22 12.99
C LYS A 47 -11.26 13.35 12.61
N ASP A 48 -10.12 13.97 12.39
CA ASP A 48 -8.88 13.24 12.14
C ASP A 48 -8.34 12.64 13.44
N ALA A 49 -7.85 11.41 13.35
CA ALA A 49 -7.19 10.77 14.49
C ALA A 49 -5.79 11.33 14.70
N GLN A 50 -5.35 11.34 15.96
CA GLN A 50 -3.99 11.71 16.35
C GLN A 50 -3.37 10.60 17.19
N LEU A 51 -2.07 10.41 17.03
CA LEU A 51 -1.27 9.58 17.92
C LEU A 51 -1.20 10.28 19.30
N PRO A 52 -1.13 9.53 20.41
CA PRO A 52 -1.01 10.12 21.74
C PRO A 52 0.21 11.06 21.82
N GLU A 53 -0.01 12.31 22.27
CA GLU A 53 1.03 13.35 22.32
C GLU A 53 2.21 12.91 23.21
N GLU A 54 1.93 12.24 24.31
CA GLU A 54 2.95 11.74 25.22
C GLU A 54 3.85 10.70 24.54
N LEU A 55 3.28 9.84 23.70
CA LEU A 55 4.06 8.84 22.97
C LEU A 55 4.89 9.50 21.86
N CYS A 56 4.33 10.47 21.13
CA CYS A 56 5.07 11.24 20.14
C CYS A 56 6.21 12.05 20.76
N SER A 57 6.02 12.60 21.97
CA SER A 57 7.06 13.36 22.67
C SER A 57 8.33 12.55 22.92
N LEU A 58 8.20 11.23 23.12
CA LEU A 58 9.32 10.30 23.29
C LEU A 58 10.12 10.06 21.99
N LEU A 59 9.60 10.50 20.84
CA LEU A 59 10.20 10.31 19.52
C LEU A 59 10.96 11.54 19.01
N LEU A 60 10.74 12.71 19.62
CA LEU A 60 11.34 13.99 19.20
C LEU A 60 12.87 13.99 19.39
N ASP A 61 13.34 13.46 20.52
CA ASP A 61 14.76 13.42 20.88
C ASP A 61 15.39 12.08 20.53
N ALA A 62 15.54 11.82 19.23
CA ALA A 62 16.18 10.60 18.75
C ALA A 62 17.61 10.45 19.33
N PRO A 63 17.99 9.26 19.86
CA PRO A 63 19.32 9.02 20.41
C PRO A 63 20.44 9.34 19.41
N GLN A 64 21.39 10.18 19.82
CA GLN A 64 22.55 10.54 19.00
C GLN A 64 23.70 9.55 19.24
N MET A 65 24.22 8.93 18.19
CA MET A 65 25.25 7.87 18.25
C MET A 65 26.55 8.30 18.91
N GLU A 66 26.89 9.57 18.83
CA GLU A 66 28.07 10.17 19.47
C GLU A 66 28.06 10.00 21.01
N ASN A 67 26.89 9.82 21.61
CA ASN A 67 26.72 9.65 23.05
C ASN A 67 26.83 8.19 23.51
N PHE A 68 26.93 7.23 22.59
CA PHE A 68 26.91 5.80 22.89
C PHE A 68 28.08 5.07 22.21
N PRO A 69 29.27 5.05 22.85
CA PRO A 69 30.37 4.19 22.42
C PRO A 69 29.95 2.72 22.27
N ASP A 70 30.63 1.97 21.39
CA ASP A 70 30.26 0.59 21.02
C ASP A 70 30.07 -0.35 22.22
N ASP A 71 30.89 -0.22 23.26
CA ASP A 71 30.81 -1.03 24.48
C ASP A 71 29.52 -0.73 25.27
N ILE A 72 29.11 0.54 25.36
CA ILE A 72 27.85 0.94 26.00
C ILE A 72 26.65 0.57 25.11
N LEU A 73 26.76 0.79 23.81
CA LEU A 73 25.69 0.50 22.85
C LEU A 73 25.33 -1.00 22.83
N SER A 74 26.34 -1.88 22.93
CA SER A 74 26.14 -3.33 22.99
C SER A 74 25.36 -3.82 24.21
N LEU A 75 25.25 -2.99 25.26
CA LEU A 75 24.47 -3.25 26.48
C LEU A 75 23.02 -2.75 26.37
N PHE A 76 22.58 -2.38 25.16
CA PHE A 76 21.24 -1.90 24.86
C PHE A 76 20.75 -0.81 25.85
N PRO A 77 21.39 0.37 25.86
CA PRO A 77 21.23 1.34 26.93
C PRO A 77 19.78 1.84 27.04
N PRO A 78 19.28 2.15 28.25
CA PRO A 78 17.87 2.50 28.47
C PRO A 78 17.29 3.58 27.57
N PRO A 79 18.00 4.68 27.21
CA PRO A 79 17.46 5.69 26.30
C PRO A 79 17.16 5.13 24.89
N ILE A 80 18.04 4.30 24.35
CA ILE A 80 17.82 3.63 23.05
C ILE A 80 16.67 2.64 23.17
N ARG A 81 16.63 1.87 24.26
CA ARG A 81 15.54 0.92 24.52
C ARG A 81 14.18 1.61 24.60
N THR A 82 14.05 2.70 25.36
CA THR A 82 12.81 3.50 25.43
C THR A 82 12.41 3.97 24.03
N TYR A 83 13.34 4.57 23.28
CA TYR A 83 13.04 5.11 21.97
C TYR A 83 12.51 4.06 20.99
N LEU A 84 13.16 2.89 20.92
CA LEU A 84 12.74 1.79 20.04
C LEU A 84 11.42 1.14 20.49
N LEU A 85 11.22 0.94 21.80
CA LEU A 85 9.96 0.39 22.31
C LEU A 85 8.78 1.36 22.10
N SER A 86 9.01 2.67 22.20
CA SER A 86 8.00 3.69 21.86
C SER A 86 7.58 3.59 20.40
N TRP A 87 8.54 3.39 19.47
CA TRP A 87 8.23 3.14 18.06
C TRP A 87 7.44 1.84 17.84
N HIS A 88 7.72 0.79 18.60
CA HIS A 88 6.96 -0.44 18.52
C HIS A 88 5.49 -0.19 18.93
N LEU A 89 5.26 0.55 20.02
CA LEU A 89 3.90 0.95 20.42
C LEU A 89 3.19 1.81 19.36
N ILE A 90 3.89 2.71 18.68
CA ILE A 90 3.32 3.45 17.55
C ILE A 90 2.82 2.46 16.50
N PHE A 91 3.64 1.48 16.11
CA PHE A 91 3.25 0.51 15.10
C PHE A 91 2.18 -0.49 15.57
N ASP A 92 2.03 -0.74 16.87
CA ASP A 92 0.88 -1.45 17.42
C ASP A 92 -0.42 -0.67 17.15
N ALA A 93 -0.42 0.65 17.33
CA ALA A 93 -1.56 1.50 16.97
C ALA A 93 -1.81 1.47 15.46
N PHE A 94 -0.78 1.47 14.60
CA PHE A 94 -0.99 1.27 13.17
C PHE A 94 -1.64 -0.08 12.87
N SER A 95 -1.18 -1.17 13.50
CA SER A 95 -1.65 -2.51 13.21
C SER A 95 -3.16 -2.68 13.44
N ALA A 96 -3.70 -2.10 14.51
CA ALA A 96 -5.12 -2.17 14.86
C ALA A 96 -5.98 -1.06 14.24
N ALA A 97 -5.38 -0.02 13.66
CA ALA A 97 -6.09 1.11 13.09
C ALA A 97 -6.73 0.79 11.72
N SER A 98 -7.88 1.42 11.47
CA SER A 98 -8.48 1.50 10.14
C SER A 98 -7.58 2.25 9.14
N HIS A 99 -7.82 2.05 7.84
CA HIS A 99 -7.04 2.70 6.78
C HIS A 99 -7.03 4.24 6.87
N LYS A 100 -8.18 4.86 7.19
CA LYS A 100 -8.23 6.32 7.40
C LYS A 100 -7.32 6.75 8.55
N VAL A 101 -7.43 6.07 9.70
CA VAL A 101 -6.65 6.42 10.88
C VAL A 101 -5.14 6.25 10.65
N ARG A 102 -4.72 5.18 9.95
CA ARG A 102 -3.32 5.01 9.52
C ARG A 102 -2.82 6.17 8.66
N ASN A 103 -3.66 6.72 7.79
CA ASN A 103 -3.30 7.89 6.96
C ASN A 103 -3.18 9.17 7.80
N ASP A 104 -4.07 9.38 8.76
CA ASP A 104 -4.01 10.51 9.68
C ASP A 104 -2.70 10.44 10.51
N TYR A 105 -2.36 9.26 11.04
CA TYR A 105 -1.10 9.02 11.76
C TYR A 105 0.13 9.23 10.88
N THR A 106 0.12 8.72 9.64
CA THR A 106 1.22 8.94 8.69
C THR A 106 1.41 10.43 8.40
N THR A 107 0.33 11.20 8.33
CA THR A 107 0.38 12.65 8.12
C THR A 107 1.03 13.36 9.30
N GLN A 108 0.69 12.97 10.53
CA GLN A 108 1.33 13.49 11.75
C GLN A 108 2.83 13.16 11.78
N LEU A 109 3.21 11.88 11.59
CA LEU A 109 4.62 11.47 11.57
C LEU A 109 5.45 12.20 10.50
N LYS A 110 4.81 12.51 9.35
CA LYS A 110 5.43 13.29 8.28
C LYS A 110 5.62 14.75 8.66
N ALA A 111 4.64 15.38 9.29
CA ALA A 111 4.68 16.79 9.66
C ALA A 111 5.83 17.09 10.63
N GLU A 112 6.08 16.17 11.56
CA GLU A 112 7.15 16.26 12.56
C GLU A 112 8.47 15.62 12.11
N ASN A 113 8.51 15.02 10.92
CA ASN A 113 9.68 14.33 10.36
C ASN A 113 10.27 13.24 11.29
N LEU A 114 9.41 12.46 11.95
CA LEU A 114 9.85 11.50 12.98
C LEU A 114 10.50 10.24 12.42
N ILE A 115 10.13 9.81 11.21
CA ILE A 115 10.65 8.58 10.59
C ILE A 115 12.12 8.71 10.19
N ALA A 116 12.57 9.87 9.72
CA ALA A 116 13.94 10.03 9.24
C ALA A 116 15.01 9.83 10.34
N PRO A 117 14.88 10.43 11.54
CA PRO A 117 15.77 10.14 12.66
C PRO A 117 15.80 8.66 13.06
N LEU A 118 14.65 7.98 13.08
CA LEU A 118 14.59 6.54 13.33
C LEU A 118 15.41 5.77 12.29
N LEU A 119 15.16 5.98 10.99
CA LEU A 119 15.87 5.24 9.93
C LEU A 119 17.38 5.50 9.96
N ASN A 120 17.81 6.74 10.24
CA ASN A 120 19.22 7.05 10.41
C ASN A 120 19.83 6.25 11.57
N LEU A 121 19.18 6.26 12.74
CA LEU A 121 19.60 5.48 13.90
C LEU A 121 19.72 3.98 13.57
N LEU A 122 18.69 3.39 12.95
CA LEU A 122 18.69 1.98 12.58
C LEU A 122 19.87 1.65 11.66
N PHE A 123 20.09 2.43 10.61
CA PHE A 123 21.09 2.12 9.61
C PHE A 123 22.53 2.47 10.02
N ASP A 124 22.69 3.38 10.97
CA ASP A 124 23.97 3.64 11.60
C ASP A 124 24.36 2.46 12.52
N VAL A 125 23.47 2.06 13.44
CA VAL A 125 23.73 0.95 14.38
C VAL A 125 23.86 -0.40 13.68
N LEU A 126 23.01 -0.67 12.67
CA LEU A 126 23.08 -1.90 11.89
C LEU A 126 24.21 -1.88 10.84
N GLY A 127 25.09 -0.89 10.86
CA GLY A 127 26.32 -0.83 10.07
C GLY A 127 26.15 -0.54 8.58
N HIS A 128 24.95 -0.17 8.11
CA HIS A 128 24.71 0.16 6.71
C HIS A 128 25.45 1.43 6.29
N SER A 129 25.45 2.45 7.15
CA SER A 129 26.18 3.70 6.91
C SER A 129 27.69 3.50 6.87
N ALA A 130 28.21 2.54 7.63
CA ALA A 130 29.62 2.15 7.64
C ALA A 130 30.01 1.16 6.52
N GLY A 131 29.06 0.75 5.67
CA GLY A 131 29.32 -0.20 4.57
C GLY A 131 29.53 -1.65 5.05
N LYS A 132 29.13 -1.95 6.29
CA LYS A 132 29.17 -3.27 6.92
C LYS A 132 27.77 -3.62 7.45
N PRO A 133 26.75 -3.71 6.58
CA PRO A 133 25.39 -3.98 7.01
C PRO A 133 25.29 -5.31 7.77
N LEU A 134 24.45 -5.34 8.80
CA LEU A 134 24.18 -6.54 9.58
C LEU A 134 23.77 -7.71 8.68
N ASN A 135 24.50 -8.81 8.79
CA ASN A 135 24.16 -10.04 8.09
C ASN A 135 23.12 -10.83 8.89
N LEU A 136 21.86 -10.78 8.45
CA LEU A 136 20.72 -11.42 9.11
C LEU A 136 20.88 -12.94 9.28
N ASP A 137 21.48 -13.62 8.29
CA ASP A 137 21.72 -15.06 8.34
C ASP A 137 22.68 -15.42 9.49
N ARG A 138 23.77 -14.66 9.64
CA ARG A 138 24.75 -14.83 10.73
C ARG A 138 24.19 -14.42 12.09
N ALA A 139 23.40 -13.35 12.11
CA ALA A 139 22.69 -12.88 13.28
C ALA A 139 21.51 -13.79 13.65
N ARG A 140 21.17 -14.83 12.87
CA ARG A 140 20.05 -15.75 13.10
C ARG A 140 18.68 -15.06 13.14
N LEU A 141 18.55 -13.88 12.52
CA LEU A 141 17.31 -13.12 12.40
C LEU A 141 16.62 -13.50 11.09
N LYS A 142 15.82 -14.58 11.14
CA LYS A 142 15.07 -15.09 9.98
C LYS A 142 13.70 -14.42 9.85
N SER A 143 12.92 -14.84 8.85
CA SER A 143 11.61 -14.27 8.51
C SER A 143 10.66 -14.09 9.70
N ASP A 144 10.59 -15.05 10.62
CA ASP A 144 9.72 -14.96 11.80
C ASP A 144 10.16 -13.85 12.75
N ALA A 145 11.47 -13.74 13.03
CA ALA A 145 12.05 -12.67 13.85
C ALA A 145 11.97 -11.29 13.16
N ILE A 146 12.01 -11.24 11.83
CA ILE A 146 11.80 -9.98 11.10
C ILE A 146 10.35 -9.50 11.26
N ARG A 147 9.38 -10.42 11.18
CA ARG A 147 7.95 -10.11 11.21
C ARG A 147 7.36 -9.92 12.61
N ALA A 148 8.02 -10.44 13.64
CA ALA A 148 7.55 -10.35 15.02
C ALA A 148 8.70 -10.15 15.99
N TYR A 149 8.47 -9.31 16.99
CA TYR A 149 9.34 -9.14 18.14
C TYR A 149 8.58 -9.52 19.41
N ASP A 150 9.11 -10.52 20.14
CA ASP A 150 8.60 -10.90 21.44
C ASP A 150 9.59 -10.43 22.51
N MET A 151 9.14 -9.52 23.36
CA MET A 151 9.99 -8.91 24.37
C MET A 151 10.45 -9.91 25.44
N ASP A 152 9.61 -10.87 25.83
CA ASP A 152 9.94 -11.83 26.87
C ASP A 152 10.99 -12.82 26.37
N VAL A 153 10.86 -13.26 25.11
CA VAL A 153 11.88 -14.07 24.44
C VAL A 153 13.17 -13.26 24.25
N ALA A 154 13.05 -12.01 23.77
CA ALA A 154 14.21 -11.16 23.52
C ALA A 154 14.97 -10.80 24.82
N ALA A 155 14.30 -10.71 25.96
CA ALA A 155 14.91 -10.46 27.26
C ALA A 155 15.78 -11.63 27.76
N ALA A 156 15.59 -12.84 27.22
CA ALA A 156 16.43 -14.00 27.52
C ALA A 156 17.70 -14.08 26.63
N GLU A 157 17.77 -13.26 25.58
CA GLU A 157 18.90 -13.20 24.65
C GLU A 157 19.90 -12.10 25.06
N PRO A 158 21.15 -12.13 24.54
CA PRO A 158 22.11 -11.05 24.77
C PRO A 158 21.57 -9.67 24.37
N ASP A 159 21.91 -8.63 25.13
CA ASP A 159 21.39 -7.27 24.93
C ASP A 159 21.61 -6.74 23.50
N GLU A 160 22.79 -6.97 22.93
CA GLU A 160 23.11 -6.60 21.55
C GLU A 160 22.19 -7.30 20.55
N TYR A 161 21.91 -8.60 20.74
CA TYR A 161 20.99 -9.36 19.90
C TYR A 161 19.56 -8.83 20.03
N ASN A 162 19.11 -8.57 21.26
CA ASN A 162 17.79 -8.02 21.55
C ASN A 162 17.58 -6.68 20.83
N MET A 163 18.56 -5.78 20.94
CA MET A 163 18.55 -4.49 20.26
C MET A 163 18.49 -4.66 18.73
N GLN A 164 19.36 -5.50 18.16
CA GLN A 164 19.39 -5.75 16.72
C GLN A 164 18.07 -6.36 16.22
N TRP A 165 17.48 -7.29 16.96
CA TRP A 165 16.18 -7.87 16.64
C TRP A 165 15.09 -6.81 16.59
N LEU A 166 14.97 -5.99 17.65
CA LEU A 166 13.98 -4.92 17.69
C LEU A 166 14.17 -3.93 16.53
N MET A 167 15.40 -3.53 16.24
CA MET A 167 15.71 -2.63 15.13
C MET A 167 15.33 -3.21 13.76
N VAL A 168 15.62 -4.49 13.53
CA VAL A 168 15.24 -5.22 12.32
C VAL A 168 13.72 -5.30 12.18
N HIS A 169 13.03 -5.62 13.27
CA HIS A 169 11.57 -5.68 13.29
C HIS A 169 10.94 -4.31 13.03
N LEU A 170 11.44 -3.25 13.66
CA LEU A 170 10.98 -1.88 13.43
C LEU A 170 11.20 -1.44 11.98
N TYR A 171 12.30 -1.84 11.33
CA TYR A 171 12.48 -1.56 9.92
C TYR A 171 11.41 -2.25 9.05
N TYR A 172 11.07 -3.51 9.33
CA TYR A 172 9.96 -4.20 8.67
C TYR A 172 8.63 -3.46 8.88
N LEU A 173 8.33 -3.01 10.10
CA LEU A 173 7.12 -2.24 10.42
C LEU A 173 7.08 -0.89 9.69
N CYS A 174 8.21 -0.19 9.59
CA CYS A 174 8.34 1.04 8.80
C CYS A 174 7.96 0.80 7.33
N LEU A 175 8.43 -0.30 6.73
CA LEU A 175 8.10 -0.65 5.35
C LEU A 175 6.62 -1.04 5.19
N LYS A 176 6.03 -1.72 6.18
CA LYS A 176 4.63 -2.15 6.15
C LYS A 176 3.65 -0.98 6.33
N PHE A 177 3.88 -0.13 7.33
CA PHE A 177 2.91 0.87 7.77
C PHE A 177 3.21 2.28 7.28
N THR A 178 4.46 2.60 6.99
CA THR A 178 4.88 3.93 6.51
C THR A 178 5.71 3.88 5.21
N PRO A 179 5.33 3.05 4.21
CA PRO A 179 6.15 2.83 3.01
C PRO A 179 6.50 4.13 2.27
N GLY A 180 5.57 5.09 2.23
CA GLY A 180 5.77 6.39 1.59
C GLY A 180 6.86 7.23 2.27
N LEU A 181 6.93 7.22 3.61
CA LEU A 181 7.93 7.98 4.37
C LEU A 181 9.31 7.33 4.26
N VAL A 182 9.38 5.99 4.29
CA VAL A 182 10.64 5.26 4.06
C VAL A 182 11.16 5.53 2.66
N LYS A 183 10.29 5.51 1.65
CA LYS A 183 10.67 5.82 0.27
C LYS A 183 11.18 7.26 0.13
N SER A 184 10.53 8.24 0.74
CA SER A 184 11.01 9.63 0.76
C SER A 184 12.41 9.73 1.37
N TRP A 185 12.62 9.14 2.55
CA TRP A 185 13.93 9.09 3.19
C TRP A 185 14.99 8.43 2.29
N TYR A 186 14.67 7.31 1.65
CA TYR A 186 15.59 6.57 0.77
C TYR A 186 16.00 7.41 -0.45
N LEU A 187 15.06 8.14 -1.05
CA LEU A 187 15.33 9.02 -2.20
C LEU A 187 16.16 10.25 -1.80
N GLU A 188 15.96 10.76 -0.59
CA GLU A 188 16.68 11.92 -0.04
C GLU A 188 18.04 11.55 0.58
N CYS A 189 18.31 10.25 0.78
CA CYS A 189 19.55 9.75 1.35
C CYS A 189 20.76 10.16 0.49
N LYS A 190 21.61 11.05 1.04
CA LYS A 190 22.79 11.58 0.36
C LYS A 190 23.91 10.56 0.21
N SER A 191 24.05 9.65 1.17
CA SER A 191 25.06 8.60 1.15
C SER A 191 24.70 7.50 0.15
N LYS A 192 25.37 7.49 -1.00
CA LYS A 192 25.19 6.42 -2.01
C LYS A 192 25.47 5.03 -1.42
N GLN A 193 26.44 4.92 -0.52
CA GLN A 193 26.78 3.67 0.15
C GLN A 193 25.63 3.15 1.00
N THR A 194 25.10 4.00 1.89
CA THR A 194 23.94 3.66 2.74
C THR A 194 22.76 3.26 1.86
N ARG A 195 22.45 4.06 0.84
CA ARG A 195 21.34 3.80 -0.06
C ARG A 195 21.42 2.43 -0.75
N LEU A 196 22.58 2.08 -1.31
CA LEU A 196 22.78 0.78 -1.96
C LEU A 196 22.75 -0.39 -0.97
N ALA A 197 23.29 -0.20 0.23
CA ALA A 197 23.24 -1.22 1.29
C ALA A 197 21.79 -1.49 1.71
N VAL A 198 21.01 -0.43 1.95
CA VAL A 198 19.58 -0.54 2.29
C VAL A 198 18.79 -1.21 1.17
N GLU A 199 18.99 -0.80 -0.08
CA GLU A 199 18.30 -1.39 -1.23
C GLU A 199 18.52 -2.90 -1.33
N SER A 200 19.78 -3.35 -1.28
CA SER A 200 20.12 -4.77 -1.37
C SER A 200 19.58 -5.56 -0.18
N TRP A 201 19.64 -4.99 1.03
CA TRP A 201 19.13 -5.62 2.24
C TRP A 201 17.61 -5.78 2.20
N THR A 202 16.92 -4.74 1.72
CA THR A 202 15.47 -4.70 1.52
C THR A 202 15.02 -5.73 0.50
N GLU A 203 15.62 -5.73 -0.69
CA GLU A 203 15.30 -6.68 -1.77
C GLU A 203 15.42 -8.13 -1.32
N LYS A 204 16.51 -8.46 -0.62
CA LYS A 204 16.82 -9.84 -0.22
C LYS A 204 15.90 -10.31 0.91
N SER A 205 15.67 -9.47 1.92
CA SER A 205 15.18 -9.96 3.22
C SER A 205 13.82 -9.39 3.64
N PHE A 206 13.46 -8.20 3.16
CA PHE A 206 12.24 -7.51 3.62
C PHE A 206 11.16 -7.46 2.54
N SER A 207 11.50 -7.11 1.30
CA SER A 207 10.52 -7.02 0.21
C SER A 207 9.71 -8.29 0.03
N PRO A 208 10.27 -9.52 0.04
CA PRO A 208 9.47 -10.74 -0.08
C PRO A 208 8.43 -10.87 1.06
N LEU A 209 8.78 -10.44 2.28
CA LEU A 209 7.91 -10.52 3.44
C LEU A 209 6.78 -9.50 3.36
N VAL A 210 7.12 -8.23 3.13
CA VAL A 210 6.15 -7.13 3.01
C VAL A 210 5.21 -7.37 1.84
N ILE A 211 5.70 -7.89 0.71
CA ILE A 211 4.86 -8.23 -0.44
C ILE A 211 3.85 -9.31 -0.06
N VAL A 212 4.29 -10.42 0.55
CA VAL A 212 3.37 -11.50 0.95
C VAL A 212 2.31 -10.97 1.91
N ASP A 213 2.69 -10.19 2.92
CA ASP A 213 1.75 -9.65 3.90
C ASP A 213 0.76 -8.67 3.24
N THR A 214 1.23 -7.86 2.29
CA THR A 214 0.35 -6.96 1.51
C THR A 214 -0.63 -7.75 0.62
N LEU A 215 -0.17 -8.86 0.04
CA LEU A 215 -1.02 -9.73 -0.78
C LEU A 215 -2.06 -10.46 0.08
N ASP A 216 -1.70 -10.89 1.28
CA ASP A 216 -2.63 -11.47 2.27
C ASP A 216 -3.71 -10.45 2.66
N ASP A 217 -3.33 -9.20 2.93
CA ASP A 217 -4.27 -8.12 3.22
C ASP A 217 -5.26 -7.88 2.06
N VAL A 218 -4.78 -7.99 0.81
CA VAL A 218 -5.64 -7.88 -0.39
C VAL A 218 -6.60 -9.08 -0.51
N GLU A 219 -6.15 -10.30 -0.21
CA GLU A 219 -7.01 -11.49 -0.21
C GLU A 219 -8.12 -11.37 0.86
N ILE A 220 -7.77 -10.95 2.07
CA ILE A 220 -8.73 -10.70 3.17
C ILE A 220 -9.74 -9.62 2.77
N TRP A 221 -9.26 -8.50 2.22
CA TRP A 221 -10.13 -7.43 1.76
C TRP A 221 -11.07 -7.88 0.64
N ALA A 222 -10.56 -8.62 -0.35
CA ALA A 222 -11.37 -9.11 -1.47
C ALA A 222 -12.47 -10.05 -0.97
N ALA A 223 -12.18 -10.92 0.01
CA ALA A 223 -13.16 -11.81 0.63
C ALA A 223 -14.21 -11.07 1.49
N SER A 224 -13.93 -9.83 1.90
CA SER A 224 -14.86 -9.00 2.68
C SER A 224 -15.80 -8.14 1.83
N LEU A 225 -15.67 -8.15 0.51
CA LEU A 225 -16.53 -7.37 -0.38
C LEU A 225 -17.95 -7.92 -0.38
N GLU A 226 -18.93 -7.03 -0.20
CA GLU A 226 -20.34 -7.35 -0.35
C GLU A 226 -20.69 -7.67 -1.80
N GLU A 227 -21.75 -8.47 -1.99
CA GLU A 227 -22.29 -8.77 -3.31
C GLU A 227 -22.65 -7.47 -4.06
N PRO A 228 -22.30 -7.37 -5.35
CA PRO A 228 -22.65 -6.19 -6.13
C PRO A 228 -24.18 -6.08 -6.29
N PRO A 229 -24.73 -4.85 -6.44
CA PRO A 229 -26.11 -4.65 -6.87
C PRO A 229 -26.44 -5.42 -8.16
N GLU A 230 -27.71 -5.78 -8.38
CA GLU A 230 -28.15 -6.55 -9.57
C GLU A 230 -27.74 -5.93 -10.92
N ASP A 231 -27.56 -4.61 -10.98
CA ASP A 231 -27.14 -3.87 -12.17
C ASP A 231 -25.61 -3.70 -12.33
N GLU A 232 -24.83 -4.17 -11.35
CA GLU A 232 -23.37 -4.16 -11.37
C GLU A 232 -22.80 -5.57 -11.52
N LYS A 233 -21.70 -5.67 -12.27
CA LYS A 233 -20.95 -6.92 -12.37
C LYS A 233 -19.99 -7.06 -11.19
N GLU A 234 -19.69 -8.31 -10.82
CA GLU A 234 -18.74 -8.62 -9.76
C GLU A 234 -17.30 -8.28 -10.17
N LEU A 235 -16.54 -7.69 -9.24
CA LEU A 235 -15.12 -7.46 -9.39
C LEU A 235 -14.35 -8.75 -9.10
N ILE A 236 -13.75 -9.34 -10.13
CA ILE A 236 -12.96 -10.57 -9.98
C ILE A 236 -11.53 -10.21 -9.60
N ILE A 237 -11.08 -10.63 -8.42
CA ILE A 237 -9.71 -10.41 -7.92
C ILE A 237 -9.00 -11.77 -7.82
N LYS A 238 -7.77 -11.84 -8.35
CA LYS A 238 -6.90 -13.01 -8.24
C LYS A 238 -5.52 -12.57 -7.76
N VAL A 239 -5.07 -13.14 -6.65
CA VAL A 239 -3.77 -12.86 -6.06
C VAL A 239 -2.79 -13.98 -6.38
N SER A 240 -1.56 -13.61 -6.77
CA SER A 240 -0.48 -14.54 -7.05
C SER A 240 0.76 -14.18 -6.24
N LYS A 241 0.96 -14.89 -5.12
CA LYS A 241 2.13 -14.71 -4.25
C LYS A 241 3.45 -15.11 -4.94
N LYS A 242 3.39 -16.11 -5.83
CA LYS A 242 4.56 -16.60 -6.58
C LYS A 242 5.07 -15.55 -7.59
N SER A 243 4.16 -14.95 -8.37
CA SER A 243 4.55 -13.90 -9.33
C SER A 243 4.59 -12.50 -8.73
N ARG A 244 4.10 -12.34 -7.48
CA ARG A 244 4.01 -11.06 -6.76
C ARG A 244 3.11 -10.07 -7.50
N GLU A 245 1.89 -10.52 -7.81
CA GLU A 245 0.94 -9.78 -8.63
C GLU A 245 -0.49 -9.91 -8.11
N VAL A 246 -1.28 -8.86 -8.33
CA VAL A 246 -2.74 -8.86 -8.16
C VAL A 246 -3.38 -8.61 -9.52
N TYR A 247 -4.25 -9.51 -9.94
CA TYR A 247 -5.06 -9.36 -11.13
C TYR A 247 -6.47 -8.94 -10.74
N ALA A 248 -7.01 -7.96 -11.45
CA ALA A 248 -8.36 -7.48 -11.23
C ALA A 248 -9.09 -7.34 -12.56
N GLY A 249 -10.35 -7.78 -12.62
CA GLY A 249 -11.09 -7.77 -13.86
C GLY A 249 -12.59 -7.89 -13.72
N TYR A 250 -13.27 -7.71 -14.86
CA TYR A 250 -14.70 -7.87 -15.02
C TYR A 250 -14.98 -8.70 -16.26
N GLU A 251 -15.98 -9.56 -16.18
CA GLU A 251 -16.52 -10.25 -17.34
C GLU A 251 -17.49 -9.32 -18.09
N VAL A 252 -17.27 -9.10 -19.38
CA VAL A 252 -18.11 -8.29 -20.26
C VAL A 252 -18.43 -9.13 -21.49
N ASP A 253 -19.69 -9.58 -21.59
CA ASP A 253 -20.11 -10.67 -22.48
C ASP A 253 -19.17 -11.89 -22.30
N GLU A 254 -18.59 -12.42 -23.37
CA GLU A 254 -17.66 -13.56 -23.32
C GLU A 254 -16.17 -13.15 -23.12
N MET A 255 -15.90 -11.90 -22.76
CA MET A 255 -14.53 -11.36 -22.64
C MET A 255 -14.24 -10.83 -21.25
N THR A 256 -13.02 -11.03 -20.75
CA THR A 256 -12.60 -10.47 -19.45
C THR A 256 -11.77 -9.20 -19.63
N MET A 257 -12.30 -8.04 -19.22
CA MET A 257 -11.49 -6.83 -19.04
C MET A 257 -10.59 -7.02 -17.83
N GLN A 258 -9.28 -6.79 -17.94
CA GLN A 258 -8.35 -7.12 -16.85
C GLN A 258 -7.14 -6.17 -16.77
N ILE A 259 -6.75 -5.84 -15.55
CA ILE A 259 -5.49 -5.17 -15.17
C ILE A 259 -4.63 -6.08 -14.29
N ALA A 260 -3.34 -5.75 -14.18
CA ALA A 260 -2.41 -6.37 -13.24
C ALA A 260 -1.69 -5.28 -12.45
N ILE A 261 -1.57 -5.50 -11.14
CA ILE A 261 -0.76 -4.71 -10.22
C ILE A 261 0.47 -5.55 -9.87
N ARG A 262 1.66 -5.04 -10.16
CA ARG A 262 2.93 -5.78 -10.06
C ARG A 262 3.85 -5.16 -9.03
N PHE A 263 4.38 -5.98 -8.13
CA PHE A 263 5.32 -5.55 -7.11
C PHE A 263 6.77 -5.60 -7.62
N PRO A 264 7.57 -4.54 -7.44
CA PRO A 264 8.99 -4.55 -7.81
C PRO A 264 9.83 -5.35 -6.80
N PRO A 265 11.06 -5.76 -7.17
CA PRO A 265 11.95 -6.50 -6.28
C PRO A 265 12.27 -5.76 -4.97
N ILE A 266 12.42 -4.44 -5.03
CA ILE A 266 12.74 -3.56 -3.89
C ILE A 266 11.50 -2.87 -3.30
N TYR A 267 10.30 -3.46 -3.43
CA TYR A 267 9.09 -2.90 -2.79
C TYR A 267 9.27 -2.78 -1.27
N PRO A 268 8.85 -1.68 -0.61
CA PRO A 268 8.18 -0.49 -1.13
C PRO A 268 9.08 0.70 -1.55
N LEU A 269 10.41 0.53 -1.61
CA LEU A 269 11.34 1.60 -2.05
C LEU A 269 11.08 1.99 -3.51
N GLU A 270 10.78 1.01 -4.36
CA GLU A 270 10.17 1.25 -5.68
C GLU A 270 8.64 1.08 -5.59
N SER A 271 7.92 1.92 -6.32
CA SER A 271 6.46 1.81 -6.41
C SER A 271 6.05 0.62 -7.26
N ILE A 272 4.91 0.02 -6.91
CA ILE A 272 4.20 -0.93 -7.78
C ILE A 272 3.91 -0.34 -9.16
N LYS A 273 3.72 -1.22 -10.15
CA LYS A 273 3.31 -0.86 -11.51
C LYS A 273 1.92 -1.39 -11.81
N VAL A 274 1.08 -0.56 -12.43
CA VAL A 274 -0.27 -0.92 -12.88
C VAL A 274 -0.27 -1.05 -14.39
N ASP A 275 -0.54 -2.26 -14.87
CA ASP A 275 -0.49 -2.61 -16.29
C ASP A 275 -1.85 -3.10 -16.78
N GLY A 276 -2.16 -2.82 -18.05
CA GLY A 276 -3.33 -3.39 -18.71
C GLY A 276 -3.03 -4.80 -19.23
N VAL A 277 -3.84 -5.79 -18.85
CA VAL A 277 -3.73 -7.17 -19.35
C VAL A 277 -4.63 -7.38 -20.55
N ASN A 278 -5.90 -6.97 -20.44
CA ASN A 278 -6.86 -7.07 -21.53
C ASN A 278 -7.82 -5.87 -21.52
N ARG A 279 -7.69 -5.00 -22.51
CA ARG A 279 -8.62 -3.87 -22.72
C ARG A 279 -9.85 -4.35 -23.50
N VAL A 280 -11.03 -4.07 -22.94
CA VAL A 280 -12.33 -4.39 -23.55
C VAL A 280 -13.25 -3.16 -23.45
N ALA A 281 -14.17 -2.96 -24.39
CA ALA A 281 -15.23 -1.93 -24.37
C ALA A 281 -14.78 -0.44 -24.41
N VAL A 282 -13.58 -0.07 -23.98
CA VAL A 282 -13.12 1.32 -23.92
C VAL A 282 -12.02 1.61 -24.93
N SER A 283 -11.85 2.88 -25.32
CA SER A 283 -10.75 3.30 -26.20
C SER A 283 -9.40 3.19 -25.51
N GLU A 284 -8.32 3.07 -26.29
CA GLU A 284 -6.95 3.01 -25.77
C GLU A 284 -6.63 4.23 -24.89
N LYS A 285 -6.99 5.43 -25.34
CA LYS A 285 -6.78 6.67 -24.57
C LYS A 285 -7.47 6.63 -23.20
N LYS A 286 -8.73 6.14 -23.15
CA LYS A 286 -9.47 6.03 -21.89
C LYS A 286 -8.86 4.98 -20.98
N TRP A 287 -8.44 3.85 -21.54
CA TRP A 287 -7.76 2.79 -20.80
C TRP A 287 -6.44 3.25 -20.18
N GLN A 288 -5.56 3.89 -20.96
CA GLN A 288 -4.32 4.46 -20.43
C GLN A 288 -4.59 5.51 -19.34
N SER A 289 -5.64 6.33 -19.51
CA SER A 289 -6.08 7.25 -18.45
C SER A 289 -6.49 6.50 -17.18
N TRP A 290 -7.15 5.35 -17.28
CA TRP A 290 -7.52 4.55 -16.11
C TRP A 290 -6.30 3.97 -15.41
N LEU A 291 -5.36 3.37 -16.15
CA LEU A 291 -4.13 2.84 -15.59
C LEU A 291 -3.35 3.93 -14.83
N MET A 292 -3.24 5.14 -15.40
CA MET A 292 -2.62 6.28 -14.73
C MET A 292 -3.37 6.73 -13.47
N ILE A 293 -4.71 6.76 -13.49
CA ILE A 293 -5.51 7.11 -12.31
C ILE A 293 -5.31 6.08 -11.20
N ILE A 294 -5.34 4.80 -11.52
CA ILE A 294 -5.15 3.72 -10.55
C ILE A 294 -3.73 3.78 -9.96
N GLN A 295 -2.71 3.92 -10.82
CA GLN A 295 -1.32 4.12 -10.40
C GLN A 295 -1.17 5.33 -9.47
N GLY A 296 -1.82 6.45 -9.81
CA GLY A 296 -1.82 7.67 -9.01
C GLY A 296 -2.47 7.47 -7.66
N VAL A 297 -3.68 6.90 -7.61
CA VAL A 297 -4.41 6.62 -6.36
C VAL A 297 -3.55 5.78 -5.41
N ILE A 298 -2.95 4.70 -5.88
CA ILE A 298 -2.09 3.85 -5.05
C ILE A 298 -0.87 4.64 -4.55
N THR A 299 -0.25 5.44 -5.43
CA THR A 299 0.94 6.23 -5.08
C THR A 299 0.64 7.30 -4.02
N PHE A 300 -0.50 7.98 -4.11
CA PHE A 300 -0.86 9.09 -3.22
C PHE A 300 -1.65 8.66 -1.98
N SER A 301 -2.16 7.43 -1.93
CA SER A 301 -2.88 6.86 -0.79
C SER A 301 -1.97 5.89 -0.01
N ASN A 302 -0.73 6.31 0.26
CA ASN A 302 0.27 5.54 1.02
C ASN A 302 0.50 4.09 0.55
N GLY A 303 0.37 3.82 -0.75
CA GLY A 303 0.55 2.48 -1.30
C GLY A 303 -0.67 1.56 -1.23
N SER A 304 -1.85 2.08 -0.89
CA SER A 304 -3.10 1.33 -0.77
C SER A 304 -3.52 0.67 -2.09
N ILE A 305 -3.31 -0.65 -2.19
CA ILE A 305 -3.69 -1.47 -3.34
C ILE A 305 -5.22 -1.53 -3.46
N THR A 306 -5.92 -1.64 -2.33
CA THR A 306 -7.39 -1.72 -2.25
C THR A 306 -8.05 -0.45 -2.82
N ASP A 307 -7.51 0.74 -2.54
CA ASP A 307 -8.01 1.98 -3.14
C ASP A 307 -7.80 2.02 -4.65
N GLY A 308 -6.68 1.47 -5.14
CA GLY A 308 -6.45 1.27 -6.57
C GLY A 308 -7.49 0.35 -7.21
N LEU A 309 -7.81 -0.77 -6.56
CA LEU A 309 -8.83 -1.72 -7.02
C LEU A 309 -10.23 -1.09 -7.00
N LEU A 310 -10.55 -0.28 -6.00
CA LEU A 310 -11.80 0.49 -5.96
C LEU A 310 -11.85 1.57 -7.05
N ALA A 311 -10.73 2.23 -7.36
CA ALA A 311 -10.66 3.16 -8.48
C ALA A 311 -10.89 2.45 -9.82
N PHE A 312 -10.36 1.22 -9.99
CA PHE A 312 -10.66 0.38 -11.14
C PHE A 312 -12.16 0.04 -11.21
N ARG A 313 -12.78 -0.39 -10.11
CA ARG A 313 -14.24 -0.63 -10.03
C ARG A 313 -15.05 0.58 -10.46
N ARG A 314 -14.80 1.76 -9.87
CA ARG A 314 -15.49 3.02 -10.22
C ARG A 314 -15.37 3.35 -11.71
N ASN A 315 -14.18 3.17 -12.29
CA ASN A 315 -13.93 3.41 -13.71
C ASN A 315 -14.74 2.45 -14.61
N VAL A 316 -14.76 1.16 -14.30
CA VAL A 316 -15.49 0.15 -15.07
C VAL A 316 -16.99 0.36 -14.97
N THR A 317 -17.53 0.42 -13.74
CA THR A 317 -18.96 0.69 -13.51
C THR A 317 -19.39 1.97 -14.22
N GLY A 318 -18.62 3.04 -14.10
CA GLY A 318 -18.92 4.31 -14.78
C GLY A 318 -18.87 4.24 -16.31
N ALA A 319 -18.07 3.35 -16.91
CA ALA A 319 -18.04 3.17 -18.37
C ALA A 319 -19.17 2.31 -18.91
N LEU A 320 -19.57 1.29 -18.15
CA LEU A 320 -20.63 0.36 -18.53
C LEU A 320 -22.03 0.92 -18.24
N LYS A 321 -22.15 1.85 -17.29
CA LYS A 321 -23.41 2.50 -16.96
C LYS A 321 -24.06 3.16 -18.18
N GLY A 322 -25.29 2.74 -18.49
CA GLY A 322 -26.09 3.28 -19.59
C GLY A 322 -25.66 2.82 -20.99
N GLN A 323 -24.73 1.87 -21.10
CA GLN A 323 -24.44 1.21 -22.38
C GLN A 323 -25.52 0.19 -22.68
N THR A 324 -26.02 0.19 -23.91
CA THR A 324 -26.98 -0.81 -24.39
C THR A 324 -26.29 -1.74 -25.36
N GLU A 325 -26.73 -3.00 -25.39
CA GLU A 325 -26.28 -3.99 -26.34
C GLU A 325 -26.54 -3.59 -27.81
N CYS A 326 -25.74 -4.16 -28.71
CA CYS A 326 -25.96 -4.06 -30.15
C CYS A 326 -27.24 -4.82 -30.53
N ALA A 327 -28.18 -4.16 -31.19
CA ALA A 327 -29.44 -4.81 -31.55
C ALA A 327 -29.36 -5.83 -32.72
N ILE A 328 -28.15 -6.17 -33.18
CA ILE A 328 -27.91 -7.25 -34.15
C ILE A 328 -27.38 -8.51 -33.47
N CYS A 329 -26.34 -8.36 -32.63
CA CYS A 329 -25.67 -9.50 -32.00
C CYS A 329 -26.01 -9.69 -30.52
N TYR A 330 -26.77 -8.76 -29.93
CA TYR A 330 -27.15 -8.77 -28.51
C TYR A 330 -25.94 -8.80 -27.57
N SER A 331 -24.87 -8.12 -27.97
CA SER A 331 -23.63 -8.01 -27.18
C SER A 331 -23.26 -6.54 -26.98
N ILE A 332 -22.72 -6.20 -25.82
CA ILE A 332 -22.17 -4.89 -25.50
C ILE A 332 -20.79 -4.74 -26.17
N VAL A 333 -20.11 -5.83 -26.48
CA VAL A 333 -18.77 -5.83 -27.04
C VAL A 333 -18.73 -6.65 -28.34
N SER A 334 -18.17 -6.06 -29.40
CA SER A 334 -17.93 -6.79 -30.64
C SER A 334 -16.67 -7.64 -30.56
N SER A 335 -16.46 -8.52 -31.54
CA SER A 335 -15.18 -9.25 -31.74
C SER A 335 -13.94 -8.35 -31.69
N ASP A 336 -14.08 -7.08 -32.10
CA ASP A 336 -13.01 -6.09 -32.15
C ASP A 336 -12.85 -5.33 -30.82
N LYS A 337 -13.50 -5.81 -29.74
CA LYS A 337 -13.49 -5.25 -28.39
C LYS A 337 -14.06 -3.83 -28.29
N LYS A 338 -14.94 -3.44 -29.22
CA LYS A 338 -15.55 -2.11 -29.28
C LYS A 338 -17.02 -2.14 -28.87
N MET A 339 -17.47 -1.07 -28.23
CA MET A 339 -18.88 -0.84 -27.92
C MET A 339 -19.69 -0.41 -29.16
N PRO A 340 -21.02 -0.56 -29.14
CA PRO A 340 -21.91 -0.05 -30.17
C PRO A 340 -21.79 1.47 -30.28
N ASP A 341 -21.28 1.94 -31.42
CA ASP A 341 -21.01 3.36 -31.66
C ASP A 341 -21.91 3.97 -32.73
N LYS A 342 -22.71 3.15 -33.43
CA LYS A 342 -23.63 3.62 -34.48
C LYS A 342 -25.06 3.64 -33.96
N ARG A 343 -25.65 4.83 -33.88
CA ARG A 343 -27.04 5.03 -33.46
C ARG A 343 -27.95 5.30 -34.64
N CYS A 344 -29.06 4.57 -34.76
CA CYS A 344 -30.07 4.90 -35.75
C CYS A 344 -30.71 6.27 -35.43
N GLY A 345 -30.82 7.15 -36.43
CA GLY A 345 -31.47 8.45 -36.28
C GLY A 345 -32.97 8.36 -35.91
N THR A 346 -33.66 7.31 -36.37
CA THR A 346 -35.10 7.11 -36.18
C THR A 346 -35.43 6.35 -34.91
N CYS A 347 -35.08 5.05 -34.83
CA CYS A 347 -35.44 4.20 -33.69
C CYS A 347 -34.46 4.26 -32.52
N LYS A 348 -33.37 5.03 -32.63
CA LYS A 348 -32.36 5.27 -31.57
C LYS A 348 -31.62 4.04 -31.05
N HIS A 349 -31.85 2.83 -31.55
CA HIS A 349 -31.06 1.65 -31.23
C HIS A 349 -29.59 1.80 -31.66
N LEU A 350 -28.71 1.12 -30.93
CA LEU A 350 -27.27 1.11 -31.14
C LEU A 350 -26.80 -0.18 -31.83
N PHE A 351 -25.75 -0.04 -32.64
CA PHE A 351 -25.13 -1.12 -33.39
C PHE A 351 -23.61 -0.98 -33.36
N HIS A 352 -22.89 -2.11 -33.31
CA HIS A 352 -21.46 -2.10 -33.62
C HIS A 352 -21.26 -1.76 -35.09
N SER A 353 -20.23 -0.96 -35.40
CA SER A 353 -19.88 -0.65 -36.78
C SER A 353 -19.66 -1.90 -37.64
N SER A 354 -19.07 -2.97 -37.09
CA SER A 354 -18.82 -4.23 -37.80
C SER A 354 -20.10 -5.04 -38.07
N CYS A 355 -20.99 -5.15 -37.08
CA CYS A 355 -22.30 -5.80 -37.25
C CYS A 355 -23.15 -5.07 -38.30
N LEU A 356 -23.20 -3.74 -38.22
CA LEU A 356 -23.98 -2.91 -39.14
C LEU A 356 -23.40 -2.98 -40.57
N PHE A 357 -22.08 -2.98 -40.71
CA PHE A 357 -21.42 -3.13 -42.01
C PHE A 357 -21.74 -4.49 -42.65
N LYS A 358 -21.62 -5.59 -41.89
CA LYS A 358 -21.98 -6.93 -42.37
C LYS A 358 -23.45 -7.00 -42.78
N TRP A 359 -24.34 -6.36 -42.00
CA TRP A 359 -25.76 -6.28 -42.32
C TRP A 359 -25.99 -5.59 -43.69
N PHE A 360 -25.43 -4.41 -43.92
CA PHE A 360 -25.59 -3.69 -45.20
C PHE A 360 -25.02 -4.46 -46.39
N ALA A 361 -23.88 -5.13 -46.20
CA ALA A 361 -23.30 -5.98 -47.22
C ALA A 361 -24.22 -7.16 -47.58
N SER A 362 -24.88 -7.76 -46.59
CA SER A 362 -25.80 -8.90 -46.79
C SER A 362 -27.17 -8.50 -47.33
N SER A 363 -27.71 -7.33 -46.94
CA SER A 363 -29.04 -6.87 -47.34
C SER A 363 -29.04 -6.08 -48.66
N ASN A 364 -27.85 -5.73 -49.16
CA ASN A 364 -27.63 -4.84 -50.30
C ASN A 364 -28.35 -3.47 -50.17
N GLN A 365 -28.65 -3.05 -48.93
CA GLN A 365 -29.33 -1.80 -48.60
C GLN A 365 -28.80 -1.21 -47.30
N SER A 366 -28.55 0.10 -47.29
CA SER A 366 -28.11 0.85 -46.11
C SER A 366 -29.30 1.25 -45.22
N THR A 367 -30.12 0.29 -44.78
CA THR A 367 -31.31 0.52 -43.97
C THR A 367 -31.17 -0.11 -42.57
N CYS A 368 -31.73 0.56 -41.56
CA CYS A 368 -31.68 0.08 -40.18
C CYS A 368 -32.29 -1.34 -40.06
N PRO A 369 -31.60 -2.32 -39.43
CA PRO A 369 -32.12 -3.68 -39.26
C PRO A 369 -33.49 -3.75 -38.58
N LEU A 370 -33.78 -2.81 -37.66
CA LEU A 370 -35.00 -2.83 -36.86
C LEU A 370 -36.14 -2.04 -37.52
N CYS A 371 -35.89 -0.79 -37.90
CA CYS A 371 -36.95 0.11 -38.37
C CYS A 371 -36.98 0.30 -39.89
N ARG A 372 -36.06 -0.33 -40.64
CA ARG A 372 -35.94 -0.31 -42.12
C ARG A 372 -35.80 1.06 -42.79
N ASN A 373 -35.75 2.15 -42.01
CA ASN A 373 -35.45 3.49 -42.53
C ASN A 373 -33.99 3.59 -43.00
N PRO A 374 -33.68 4.44 -43.99
CA PRO A 374 -32.33 4.72 -44.42
C PRO A 374 -31.42 5.08 -43.23
N PHE A 375 -30.29 4.39 -43.12
CA PHE A 375 -29.37 4.59 -42.02
C PHE A 375 -28.40 5.72 -42.37
N ASN A 376 -28.66 6.91 -41.84
CA ASN A 376 -27.70 7.99 -41.89
C ASN A 376 -26.59 7.70 -40.89
N TYR A 377 -25.37 7.44 -41.39
CA TYR A 377 -24.16 7.58 -40.59
C TYR A 377 -24.08 9.05 -40.21
N GLY A 378 -24.63 9.42 -39.05
CA GLY A 378 -24.57 10.79 -38.55
C GLY A 378 -23.14 11.27 -38.68
N THR A 379 -22.89 12.19 -39.60
CA THR A 379 -21.58 12.77 -39.77
C THR A 379 -21.33 13.56 -38.50
N ASP A 380 -20.34 13.13 -37.71
CA ASP A 380 -19.88 13.84 -36.50
C ASP A 380 -19.35 15.28 -36.79
N ILE A 381 -19.49 15.75 -38.04
CA ILE A 381 -19.24 17.11 -38.48
C ILE A 381 -20.09 18.11 -37.70
N GLU A 382 -21.37 17.82 -37.45
CA GLU A 382 -22.26 18.75 -36.72
C GLU A 382 -21.95 18.84 -35.22
N LYS A 383 -21.48 17.76 -34.59
CA LYS A 383 -21.08 17.79 -33.17
C LYS A 383 -19.73 18.47 -32.93
N ARG A 384 -18.82 18.44 -33.91
CA ARG A 384 -17.57 19.21 -33.86
C ARG A 384 -17.79 20.71 -34.10
N ALA A 385 -18.80 21.08 -34.89
CA ALA A 385 -19.17 22.49 -35.12
C ALA A 385 -19.79 23.15 -33.88
N ARG A 386 -20.50 22.40 -33.02
CA ARG A 386 -21.11 22.91 -31.77
C ARG A 386 -20.16 22.96 -30.56
N ARG A 387 -18.91 22.54 -30.69
CA ARG A 387 -17.90 22.54 -29.61
C ARG A 387 -16.72 23.48 -29.89
N ARG A 388 -16.85 24.38 -30.86
CA ARG A 388 -15.91 25.49 -31.08
C ARG A 388 -16.47 26.77 -30.51
#